data_AF-A0A5K1GGR4-F1
#
_entry.id   AF-A0A5K1GGR4-F1
#
_cell.length_a   1.000
_cell.length_b   1.000
_cell.length_c   1.000
_cell.angle_alpha   90.00
_cell.angle_beta   90.00
_cell.angle_gamma   90.00
#
_symmetry.space_group_name_H-M   'P 1'
#
loop_
_entity.id
_entity.type
_entity.pdbx_description
1 polymer ?
#
loop_
_entity_poly.entity_id
_entity_poly.type
_entity_poly.pdbx_seq_one_letter_code
_entity_poly.pdbx_strand_id
1 'polypeptide(L)'
;VECYNKKRKENGKLHLAVAAEEGCMEAMYALGILLLSEQGPSTAVGVEWLERAAKAGGGGAAGLVKSRKKAMQMLRDLWIADGLLQPQPWHCADDECGKLARGEASKGWWCEEDEENDRRFCSSLCRSIYEFNKFVKQL
;
A
#
# COMPACT_ATOMS: atom_id res chain seq x y z
N VAL A 1 10.92 -15.65 7.78
CA VAL A 1 11.80 -14.65 7.14
C VAL A 1 11.76 -13.40 8.00
N GLU A 2 12.89 -12.90 8.48
CA GLU A 2 12.94 -11.55 9.08
C GLU A 2 12.78 -10.54 7.94
N CYS A 3 11.66 -9.82 7.93
CA CYS A 3 11.24 -8.99 6.80
C CYS A 3 12.12 -7.73 6.61
N TYR A 4 12.91 -7.37 7.63
CA TYR A 4 13.85 -6.24 7.63
C TYR A 4 14.80 -6.31 8.84
N ASN A 5 15.97 -5.69 8.73
CA ASN A 5 16.95 -5.60 9.81
C ASN A 5 17.10 -4.16 10.32
N LYS A 6 16.67 -3.90 11.56
CA LYS A 6 16.72 -2.56 12.21
C LYS A 6 18.14 -1.98 12.32
N LYS A 7 19.19 -2.81 12.27
CA LYS A 7 20.60 -2.39 12.46
C LYS A 7 21.27 -1.87 11.19
N ARG A 8 20.72 -2.14 9.99
CA ARG A 8 21.28 -1.71 8.69
C ARG A 8 20.33 -0.74 7.98
N LYS A 9 20.25 0.48 8.49
CA LYS A 9 19.34 1.54 8.01
C LYS A 9 19.60 1.96 6.55
N GLU A 10 20.87 2.11 6.15
CA GLU A 10 21.24 2.48 4.76
C GLU A 10 20.79 1.44 3.71
N ASN A 11 20.69 0.17 4.10
CA ASN A 11 20.26 -0.91 3.23
C ASN A 11 18.79 -1.29 3.43
N GLY A 12 18.01 -0.49 4.18
CA GLY A 12 16.62 -0.80 4.53
C GLY A 12 15.76 -1.12 3.32
N LYS A 13 15.86 -0.31 2.25
CA LYS A 13 15.15 -0.54 0.99
C LYS A 13 15.60 -1.84 0.27
N LEU A 14 16.90 -2.15 0.29
CA LEU A 14 17.43 -3.38 -0.30
C LEU A 14 16.94 -4.63 0.45
N HIS A 15 16.91 -4.59 1.78
CA HIS A 15 16.36 -5.69 2.58
C HIS A 15 14.86 -5.86 2.35
N LEU A 16 14.10 -4.78 2.21
CA LEU A 16 12.69 -4.83 1.81
C LEU A 16 12.53 -5.48 0.43
N ALA A 17 13.37 -5.13 -0.54
CA ALA A 17 13.33 -5.73 -1.86
C ALA A 17 13.60 -7.24 -1.82
N VAL A 18 14.64 -7.68 -1.11
CA VAL A 18 14.93 -9.11 -0.94
C VAL A 18 13.78 -9.84 -0.26
N ALA A 19 13.25 -9.30 0.85
CA ALA A 19 12.13 -9.92 1.55
C ALA A 19 10.85 -9.95 0.71
N ALA A 20 10.61 -8.92 -0.12
CA ALA A 20 9.49 -8.89 -1.04
C ALA A 20 9.62 -9.99 -2.11
N GLU A 21 10.80 -10.19 -2.69
CA GLU A 21 11.06 -11.28 -3.64
C GLU A 21 10.91 -12.66 -2.98
N GLU A 22 11.26 -12.79 -1.70
CA GLU A 22 11.06 -14.02 -0.91
C GLU A 22 9.59 -14.30 -0.54
N GLY A 23 8.66 -13.43 -0.92
CA GLY A 23 7.23 -13.64 -0.68
C GLY A 23 6.68 -12.94 0.58
N CYS A 24 7.45 -12.08 1.25
CA CYS A 24 6.95 -11.35 2.41
C CYS A 24 5.98 -10.26 1.98
N MET A 25 4.71 -10.46 2.31
CA MET A 25 3.61 -9.56 1.96
C MET A 25 3.81 -8.14 2.51
N GLU A 26 4.25 -8.00 3.76
CA GLU A 26 4.45 -6.69 4.37
C GLU A 26 5.65 -5.95 3.76
N ALA A 27 6.66 -6.68 3.29
CA ALA A 27 7.79 -6.11 2.55
C ALA A 27 7.40 -5.69 1.14
N MET A 28 6.60 -6.50 0.41
CA MET A 28 6.02 -6.12 -0.88
C MET A 28 5.20 -4.83 -0.75
N TYR A 29 4.36 -4.76 0.27
CA TYR A 29 3.55 -3.58 0.56
C TYR A 29 4.44 -2.35 0.82
N ALA A 30 5.41 -2.46 1.75
CA ALA A 30 6.30 -1.36 2.10
C ALA A 30 7.13 -0.89 0.88
N LEU A 31 7.63 -1.81 0.07
CA LEU A 31 8.37 -1.50 -1.16
C LEU A 31 7.48 -0.79 -2.19
N GLY A 32 6.23 -1.23 -2.35
CA GLY A 32 5.24 -0.56 -3.19
C GLY A 32 5.00 0.89 -2.79
N ILE A 33 4.83 1.16 -1.50
CA ILE A 33 4.69 2.53 -0.96
C ILE A 33 5.91 3.38 -1.26
N LEU A 34 7.12 2.84 -1.08
CA LEU A 34 8.36 3.57 -1.36
C LEU A 34 8.49 3.92 -2.85
N LEU A 35 8.24 2.96 -3.73
CA LEU A 35 8.31 3.18 -5.18
C LEU A 35 7.24 4.15 -5.68
N LEU A 36 6.05 4.13 -5.09
CA LEU A 36 5.03 5.14 -5.39
C LEU A 36 5.53 6.54 -5.01
N SER A 37 6.19 6.71 -3.86
CA SER A 37 6.69 8.02 -3.41
C SER A 37 7.71 8.66 -4.34
N GLU A 38 8.51 7.86 -5.06
CA GLU A 38 9.54 8.35 -6.00
C GLU A 38 8.95 9.02 -7.24
N GLN A 39 7.69 8.74 -7.58
CA GLN A 39 7.01 9.22 -8.79
C GLN A 39 7.70 8.79 -10.10
N GLY A 40 7.05 9.07 -11.23
CA GLY A 40 7.60 8.77 -12.55
C GLY A 40 7.63 7.27 -12.87
N PRO A 41 8.72 6.73 -13.46
CA PRO A 41 8.78 5.33 -13.91
C PRO A 41 8.59 4.30 -12.78
N SER A 42 9.01 4.64 -11.55
CA SER A 42 8.86 3.77 -10.37
C SER A 42 7.41 3.54 -9.99
N THR A 43 6.49 4.42 -10.38
CA THR A 43 5.06 4.32 -10.03
C THR A 43 4.44 3.02 -10.52
N ALA A 44 4.69 2.62 -11.77
CA ALA A 44 4.14 1.38 -12.32
C ALA A 44 4.64 0.15 -11.55
N VAL A 45 5.93 0.14 -11.21
CA VAL A 45 6.55 -0.92 -10.40
C VAL A 45 5.96 -0.95 -8.99
N GLY A 46 5.73 0.23 -8.39
CA GLY A 46 5.08 0.34 -7.09
C GLY A 46 3.65 -0.20 -7.07
N VAL A 47 2.86 0.08 -8.11
CA VAL A 47 1.51 -0.49 -8.29
C VAL A 47 1.56 -2.01 -8.35
N GLU A 48 2.49 -2.58 -9.13
CA GLU A 48 2.64 -4.02 -9.27
C GLU A 48 2.97 -4.70 -7.92
N TRP A 49 3.85 -4.10 -7.12
CA TRP A 49 4.16 -4.62 -5.79
C TRP A 49 2.97 -4.61 -4.84
N LEU A 50 2.13 -3.57 -4.88
CA LEU A 50 0.89 -3.54 -4.11
C LEU A 50 -0.10 -4.61 -4.60
N GLU A 51 -0.23 -4.82 -5.91
CA GLU A 51 -1.09 -5.88 -6.44
C GLU A 51 -0.63 -7.28 -5.99
N ARG A 52 0.69 -7.52 -5.99
CA ARG A 52 1.28 -8.76 -5.46
C ARG A 52 1.01 -8.93 -3.97
N ALA A 53 1.18 -7.87 -3.17
CA ALA A 53 0.87 -7.89 -1.74
C ALA A 53 -0.61 -8.20 -1.48
N ALA A 54 -1.53 -7.56 -2.22
CA ALA A 54 -2.96 -7.82 -2.15
C ALA A 54 -3.30 -9.28 -2.46
N LYS A 55 -2.66 -9.85 -3.49
CA LYS A 55 -2.84 -11.25 -3.88
C LYS A 55 -2.31 -12.22 -2.82
N ALA A 56 -1.14 -11.95 -2.25
CA ALA A 56 -0.56 -12.75 -1.18
C ALA A 56 -1.44 -12.74 0.09
N GLY A 57 -2.14 -11.63 0.36
CA GLY A 57 -3.04 -11.46 1.50
C GLY A 57 -4.45 -12.03 1.38
N GLY A 58 -4.71 -12.86 0.37
CA GLY A 58 -6.02 -13.47 0.13
C GLY A 58 -6.85 -12.82 -0.99
N GLY A 59 -6.25 -11.88 -1.74
CA GLY A 59 -6.87 -11.21 -2.88
C GLY A 59 -7.68 -9.97 -2.49
N GLY A 60 -7.45 -8.86 -3.18
CA GLY A 60 -8.24 -7.63 -3.00
C GLY A 60 -7.77 -6.71 -1.86
N ALA A 61 -8.68 -5.87 -1.35
CA ALA A 61 -8.33 -4.79 -0.41
C ALA A 61 -7.90 -5.32 0.95
N ALA A 62 -8.56 -6.37 1.42
CA ALA A 62 -8.32 -6.97 2.73
C ALA A 62 -6.87 -7.43 2.93
N GLY A 63 -6.21 -7.90 1.87
CA GLY A 63 -4.79 -8.29 1.93
C GLY A 63 -3.85 -7.11 2.19
N LEU A 64 -4.17 -5.94 1.65
CA LEU A 64 -3.41 -4.71 1.87
C LEU A 64 -3.60 -4.19 3.30
N VAL A 65 -4.83 -4.19 3.80
CA VAL A 65 -5.14 -3.65 5.14
C VAL A 65 -4.39 -4.43 6.22
N LYS A 66 -4.34 -5.77 6.12
CA LYS A 66 -3.57 -6.62 7.04
C LYS A 66 -2.08 -6.26 7.09
N SER A 67 -1.51 -5.84 5.96
CA SER A 67 -0.10 -5.48 5.83
C SER A 67 0.22 -4.06 6.30
N ARG A 68 -0.77 -3.16 6.28
CA ARG A 68 -0.62 -1.71 6.51
C ARG A 68 0.07 -1.39 7.84
N LYS A 69 -0.44 -1.93 8.96
CA LYS A 69 0.07 -1.65 10.31
C LYS A 69 1.53 -2.07 10.49
N LYS A 70 1.90 -3.24 9.98
CA LYS A 70 3.25 -3.78 10.10
C LYS A 70 4.22 -3.04 9.18
N ALA A 71 3.83 -2.77 7.94
CA ALA A 71 4.61 -1.97 7.00
C ALA A 71 4.88 -0.56 7.54
N MET A 72 3.90 0.05 8.20
CA MET A 72 4.06 1.33 8.91
C MET A 72 5.13 1.26 9.99
N GLN A 73 5.09 0.23 10.83
CA GLN A 73 6.13 0.01 11.85
C GLN A 73 7.51 -0.19 11.20
N MET A 74 7.59 -0.95 10.11
CA MET A 74 8.84 -1.17 9.37
C MET A 74 9.42 0.14 8.84
N LEU A 75 8.59 0.96 8.18
CA LEU A 75 9.02 2.22 7.58
C LEU A 75 9.39 3.27 8.65
N ARG A 76 8.68 3.33 9.78
CA ARG A 76 9.07 4.14 10.95
C ARG A 76 10.42 3.71 11.52
N ASP A 77 10.62 2.41 11.71
CA ASP A 77 11.86 1.87 12.26
C ASP A 77 13.07 2.09 11.34
N LEU A 78 12.84 2.10 10.02
CA LEU A 78 13.86 2.36 9.02
C LEU A 78 14.12 3.86 8.80
N TRP A 79 13.37 4.77 9.45
CA TRP A 79 13.44 6.23 9.26
C TRP A 79 13.29 6.69 7.81
N ILE A 80 12.76 5.82 6.94
CA ILE A 80 12.44 6.18 5.55
C ILE A 80 11.22 7.11 5.53
N ALA A 81 10.46 7.21 6.64
CA ALA A 81 9.32 8.10 6.78
C ALA A 81 9.69 9.57 7.03
N ASP A 82 10.91 9.88 7.49
CA ASP A 82 11.29 11.24 7.89
C ASP A 82 11.55 12.10 6.64
N GLY A 83 10.47 12.59 6.03
CA GLY A 83 10.46 13.54 4.92
C GLY A 83 10.30 12.96 3.51
N LEU A 84 10.63 11.68 3.26
CA LEU A 84 10.54 11.07 1.92
C LEU A 84 9.10 10.75 1.48
N LEU A 85 8.22 10.44 2.41
CA LEU A 85 6.85 10.03 2.12
C LEU A 85 5.93 11.25 2.25
N GLN A 86 5.62 11.87 1.12
CA GLN A 86 4.67 12.98 1.03
C GLN A 86 3.43 12.55 0.24
N PRO A 87 2.22 12.97 0.64
CA PRO A 87 1.02 12.72 -0.15
C PRO A 87 1.17 13.30 -1.57
N GLN A 88 0.72 12.54 -2.56
CA GLN A 88 0.76 12.97 -3.95
C GLN A 88 -0.53 13.67 -4.36
N PRO A 89 -0.45 14.85 -5.02
CA PRO A 89 -1.59 15.47 -5.66
C PRO A 89 -1.94 14.69 -6.93
N TRP A 90 -2.81 13.69 -6.80
CA TRP A 90 -3.28 12.91 -7.94
C TRP A 90 -4.68 13.35 -8.35
N HIS A 91 -4.81 13.71 -9.63
CA HIS A 91 -6.08 14.05 -10.25
C HIS A 91 -6.44 12.96 -11.25
N CYS A 92 -7.53 12.25 -10.97
CA CYS A 92 -8.15 11.33 -11.91
C CYS A 92 -9.15 12.09 -12.79
N ALA A 93 -9.27 11.73 -14.07
CA ALA A 93 -10.25 12.30 -14.98
C ALA A 93 -11.68 11.78 -14.74
N ASP A 94 -11.85 10.67 -14.03
CA ASP A 94 -13.16 10.13 -13.63
C ASP A 94 -13.60 10.76 -12.29
N ASP A 95 -14.63 11.60 -12.35
CA ASP A 95 -15.17 12.30 -11.18
C ASP A 95 -15.72 11.35 -10.11
N GLU A 96 -16.14 10.13 -10.45
CA GLU A 96 -16.63 9.15 -9.49
C GLU A 96 -15.50 8.27 -8.92
N CYS A 97 -14.26 8.40 -9.41
CA CYS A 97 -13.12 7.66 -8.91
C CYS A 97 -12.76 8.08 -7.47
N GLY A 98 -12.63 7.09 -6.58
CA GLY A 98 -12.36 7.28 -5.16
C GLY A 98 -13.60 7.62 -4.33
N LYS A 99 -14.77 7.83 -4.94
CA LYS A 99 -16.05 7.99 -4.23
C LYS A 99 -16.58 6.64 -3.76
N LEU A 100 -17.39 6.67 -2.70
CA LEU A 100 -18.16 5.51 -2.25
C LEU A 100 -19.14 5.13 -3.36
N ALA A 101 -19.17 3.86 -3.74
CA ALA A 101 -20.16 3.33 -4.66
C ALA A 101 -21.55 3.50 -4.02
N ARG A 102 -22.41 4.30 -4.65
CA ARG A 102 -23.80 4.46 -4.22
C ARG A 102 -24.57 3.17 -4.54
N GLY A 103 -24.72 2.28 -3.56
CA GLY A 103 -25.48 1.04 -3.66
C GLY A 103 -25.52 0.35 -2.31
N GLU A 104 -26.69 -0.15 -1.93
CA GLU A 104 -27.05 -0.64 -0.58
C GLU A 104 -25.99 -1.53 0.05
N ALA A 105 -25.69 -1.25 1.32
CA ALA A 105 -24.95 -2.12 2.20
C ALA A 105 -25.65 -3.48 2.28
N SER A 106 -25.29 -4.42 1.41
CA SER A 106 -25.46 -5.83 1.71
C SER A 106 -24.49 -6.10 2.86
N LYS A 107 -25.00 -6.02 4.10
CA LYS A 107 -24.36 -6.56 5.30
C LYS A 107 -24.20 -8.07 5.08
N GLY A 108 -23.14 -8.43 4.36
CA GLY A 108 -22.64 -9.78 4.24
C GLY A 108 -21.93 -10.17 5.53
N TRP A 109 -22.19 -11.38 5.99
CA TRP A 109 -21.82 -11.94 7.27
C TRP A 109 -20.31 -12.22 7.39
N TRP A 110 -19.46 -11.20 7.39
CA TRP A 110 -18.07 -11.25 7.89
C TRP A 110 -17.67 -9.84 8.33
N CYS A 111 -17.74 -9.57 9.64
CA CYS A 111 -17.23 -8.32 10.21
C CYS A 111 -15.78 -8.50 10.63
N GLU A 112 -14.85 -8.10 9.76
CA GLU A 112 -13.62 -7.42 10.19
C GLU A 112 -13.66 -6.03 9.53
N GLU A 113 -14.30 -5.11 10.26
CA GLU A 113 -14.21 -3.63 10.37
C GLU A 113 -13.71 -2.71 9.23
N ASP A 114 -13.58 -3.12 7.98
CA ASP A 114 -13.21 -2.18 6.90
C ASP A 114 -14.36 -1.91 5.94
N GLU A 115 -15.10 -0.81 6.20
CA GLU A 115 -15.99 -0.11 5.25
C GLU A 115 -15.24 0.40 3.98
N GLU A 116 -13.96 0.05 3.81
CA GLU A 116 -13.06 0.49 2.73
C GLU A 116 -13.38 -0.11 1.36
N ASN A 117 -14.10 -1.24 1.32
CA ASN A 117 -14.26 -2.05 0.12
C ASN A 117 -15.23 -1.46 -0.92
N ASP A 118 -16.01 -0.46 -0.53
CA ASP A 118 -17.09 0.08 -1.38
C ASP A 118 -16.65 1.28 -2.22
N ARG A 119 -15.38 1.70 -2.20
CA ARG A 119 -14.91 2.78 -3.09
C ARG A 119 -14.64 2.27 -4.49
N ARG A 120 -15.20 2.96 -5.49
CA ARG A 120 -14.94 2.67 -6.90
C ARG A 120 -13.64 3.32 -7.34
N PHE A 121 -12.77 2.57 -8.01
CA PHE A 121 -11.58 3.10 -8.68
C PHE A 121 -11.60 2.73 -10.15
N CYS A 122 -11.26 3.67 -11.03
CA CYS A 122 -11.25 3.44 -12.48
C CYS A 122 -10.03 2.63 -12.95
N SER A 123 -8.97 2.53 -12.14
CA SER A 123 -7.76 1.77 -12.44
C SER A 123 -7.03 1.33 -11.16
N SER A 124 -6.16 0.33 -11.27
CA SER A 124 -5.30 -0.10 -10.17
C SER A 124 -4.33 1.00 -9.74
N LEU A 125 -3.87 1.83 -10.68
CA LEU A 125 -3.08 3.02 -10.38
C LEU A 125 -3.81 3.98 -9.43
N CYS A 126 -5.08 4.33 -9.73
CA CYS A 126 -5.84 5.25 -8.88
C CYS A 126 -6.08 4.67 -7.48
N ARG A 127 -6.33 3.36 -7.40
CA ARG A 127 -6.45 2.65 -6.13
C ARG A 127 -5.14 2.68 -5.33
N SER A 128 -4.02 2.38 -5.97
CA SER A 128 -2.70 2.37 -5.33
C SER A 128 -2.26 3.74 -4.86
N ILE A 129 -2.55 4.79 -5.62
CA ILE A 129 -2.26 6.17 -5.20
C ILE A 129 -3.16 6.60 -4.04
N TYR A 130 -4.44 6.22 -4.05
CA TYR A 130 -5.32 6.43 -2.91
C TYR A 130 -4.79 5.73 -1.65
N GLU A 131 -4.40 4.46 -1.78
CA GLU A 131 -3.82 3.68 -0.69
C GLU A 131 -2.52 4.30 -0.18
N PHE A 132 -1.64 4.74 -1.08
CA PHE A 132 -0.42 5.47 -0.74
C PHE A 132 -0.74 6.74 0.06
N ASN A 133 -1.61 7.61 -0.45
CA ASN A 133 -1.96 8.86 0.19
C ASN A 133 -2.59 8.65 1.57
N LYS A 134 -3.41 7.60 1.70
CA LYS A 134 -3.98 7.20 2.97
C LYS A 134 -2.91 6.68 3.92
N PHE A 135 -2.02 5.81 3.45
CA PHE A 135 -0.92 5.27 4.22
C PHE A 135 -0.05 6.38 4.79
N VAL A 136 0.36 7.34 3.96
CA VAL A 136 1.19 8.48 4.37
C VAL A 136 0.47 9.35 5.40
N LYS A 137 -0.85 9.56 5.29
CA LYS A 137 -1.63 10.30 6.30
C LYS A 137 -1.70 9.60 7.66
N GLN A 138 -1.50 8.29 7.72
CA GLN A 138 -1.59 7.49 8.93
C GLN A 138 -0.21 7.10 9.50
N LEU A 139 0.86 7.31 8.73
CA LEU A 139 2.26 7.00 9.06
C LEU A 139 2.82 7.98 10.10
#